data_AF-A0A0D2XFH1-F1
#
_entry.id   AF-A0A0D2XFH1-F1
#
_cell.length_a   1.000
_cell.length_b   1.000
_cell.length_c   1.000
_cell.angle_alpha   90.00
_cell.angle_beta   90.00
_cell.angle_gamma   90.00
#
_symmetry.space_group_name_H-M   'P 1'
#
loop_
_entity.id
_entity.type
_entity.pdbx_description
1 polymer ?
#
loop_
_entity_poly.entity_id
_entity_poly.type
_entity_poly.pdbx_seq_one_letter_code
_entity_poly.pdbx_strand_id
1 'polypeptide(L)'
;MKGNLLNETLTESRAISLHLAEKHYPAMLGGKYENVVRDLFKRLHAVYGLSISNPNPTAEMTQRNPSPVEKILQRTDISPQYRAALEVKLAFHNQHNAIAFQPGVVAKHRADLKAIFEEVVEHRRQSGSYEDYDEWTFGSDIGPTILDSHLLPFALRCMEVGNDDLVPLELQRWAKVKEKSPSWQKVMHGKPTTYHPSMGPVAEMSEMMTL
;
A
#
# COMPACT_ATOMS: atom_id res chain seq x y z
N MET A 1 -19.75 3.81 -27.00
CA MET A 1 -19.51 3.86 -25.54
C MET A 1 -18.85 5.18 -25.21
N LYS A 2 -19.53 6.07 -24.48
CA LYS A 2 -18.90 7.27 -23.93
C LYS A 2 -18.13 6.79 -22.70
N GLY A 3 -16.79 6.81 -22.76
CA GLY A 3 -15.97 6.57 -21.57
C GLY A 3 -16.37 7.59 -20.51
N ASN A 4 -16.58 7.13 -19.28
CA ASN A 4 -16.89 8.01 -18.15
C ASN A 4 -15.72 8.99 -17.97
N LEU A 5 -15.90 10.23 -18.43
CA LEU A 5 -14.99 11.32 -18.12
C LEU A 5 -15.17 11.62 -16.62
N LEU A 6 -14.11 11.41 -15.84
CA LEU A 6 -14.05 11.94 -14.49
C LEU A 6 -14.16 13.46 -14.58
N ASN A 7 -15.02 14.07 -13.75
CA ASN A 7 -15.11 15.55 -13.70
C ASN A 7 -13.80 16.19 -13.22
N GLU A 8 -13.02 15.45 -12.42
CA GLU A 8 -11.71 15.84 -11.90
C GLU A 8 -10.76 14.63 -11.89
N THR A 9 -9.46 14.88 -12.12
CA THR A 9 -8.45 13.83 -12.06
C THR A 9 -8.33 13.28 -10.64
N LEU A 10 -8.55 11.97 -10.48
CA LEU A 10 -8.24 11.26 -9.24
C LEU A 10 -6.78 10.84 -9.25
N THR A 11 -5.99 11.34 -8.30
CA THR A 11 -4.54 11.08 -8.20
C THR A 11 -4.16 10.24 -6.98
N GLU A 12 -5.12 9.91 -6.12
CA GLU A 12 -4.90 9.22 -4.85
C GLU A 12 -5.53 7.82 -4.91
N SER A 13 -4.75 6.79 -4.54
CA SER A 13 -5.08 5.39 -4.82
C SER A 13 -6.33 4.91 -4.06
N ARG A 14 -6.59 5.43 -2.86
CA ARG A 14 -7.81 5.14 -2.11
C ARG A 14 -9.04 5.71 -2.83
N ALA A 15 -8.97 6.97 -3.28
CA ALA A 15 -10.05 7.60 -4.05
C ALA A 15 -10.32 6.88 -5.38
N ILE A 16 -9.28 6.48 -6.12
CA ILE A 16 -9.40 5.71 -7.36
C ILE A 16 -10.09 4.36 -7.10
N SER A 17 -9.62 3.62 -6.08
CA SER A 17 -10.17 2.29 -5.76
C SER A 17 -11.64 2.36 -5.34
N LEU A 18 -12.00 3.36 -4.52
CA LEU A 18 -13.39 3.60 -4.14
C LEU A 18 -14.24 3.98 -5.34
N HIS A 19 -13.76 4.86 -6.22
CA HIS A 19 -14.48 5.23 -7.42
C HIS A 19 -14.77 4.01 -8.32
N LEU A 20 -13.77 3.16 -8.54
CA LEU A 20 -13.93 1.93 -9.32
C LEU A 20 -14.96 0.98 -8.67
N ALA A 21 -14.87 0.76 -7.37
CA ALA A 21 -15.83 -0.10 -6.67
C ALA A 21 -17.25 0.47 -6.71
N GLU A 22 -17.42 1.76 -6.43
CA GLU A 22 -18.73 2.40 -6.37
C GLU A 22 -19.41 2.54 -7.74
N LYS A 23 -18.63 2.74 -8.81
CA LYS A 23 -19.18 3.02 -10.15
C LYS A 23 -19.16 1.85 -11.11
N HIS A 24 -18.24 0.90 -10.92
CA HIS A 24 -17.98 -0.15 -11.90
C HIS A 24 -18.00 -1.56 -11.31
N TYR A 25 -17.58 -1.73 -10.05
CA TYR A 25 -17.43 -3.05 -9.42
C TYR A 25 -18.03 -3.09 -8.01
N PRO A 26 -19.36 -2.88 -7.85
CA PRO A 26 -19.99 -2.75 -6.54
C PRO A 26 -19.85 -4.00 -5.65
N ALA A 27 -19.67 -5.19 -6.25
CA ALA A 27 -19.37 -6.41 -5.51
C ALA A 27 -18.09 -6.30 -4.65
N MET A 28 -17.10 -5.49 -5.08
CA MET A 28 -15.87 -5.27 -4.32
C MET A 28 -16.06 -4.45 -3.03
N LEU A 29 -17.26 -3.93 -2.78
CA LEU A 29 -17.62 -3.30 -1.51
C LEU A 29 -17.99 -4.36 -0.45
N GLY A 30 -18.18 -5.63 -0.80
CA GLY A 30 -18.36 -6.71 0.19
C GLY A 30 -19.79 -6.88 0.71
N GLY A 31 -20.79 -6.28 0.06
CA GLY A 31 -22.21 -6.49 0.37
C GLY A 31 -22.55 -6.23 1.84
N LYS A 32 -22.90 -7.28 2.60
CA LYS A 32 -23.21 -7.18 4.04
C LYS A 32 -22.03 -6.67 4.89
N TYR A 33 -20.80 -6.72 4.38
CA TYR A 33 -19.59 -6.23 5.03
C TYR A 33 -19.17 -4.81 4.57
N GLU A 34 -19.98 -4.09 3.79
CA GLU A 34 -19.56 -2.81 3.20
C GLU A 34 -19.01 -1.79 4.19
N ASN A 35 -19.68 -1.61 5.33
CA ASN A 35 -19.20 -0.67 6.35
C ASN A 35 -17.83 -1.09 6.91
N VAL A 36 -17.63 -2.40 7.11
CA VAL A 36 -16.37 -2.97 7.61
C VAL A 36 -15.26 -2.80 6.57
N VAL A 37 -15.53 -3.15 5.30
CA VAL A 37 -14.59 -3.00 4.19
C VAL A 37 -14.14 -1.55 4.07
N ARG A 38 -15.07 -0.59 4.07
CA ARG A 38 -14.75 0.83 3.94
C ARG A 38 -13.93 1.35 5.12
N ASP A 39 -14.25 0.94 6.34
CA ASP A 39 -13.54 1.37 7.53
C ASP A 39 -12.11 0.81 7.58
N LEU A 40 -11.95 -0.51 7.43
CA LEU A 40 -10.64 -1.15 7.39
C LEU A 40 -9.79 -0.62 6.24
N PHE A 41 -10.39 -0.41 5.07
CA PHE A 41 -9.71 0.18 3.91
C PHE A 41 -9.20 1.59 4.21
N LYS A 42 -10.04 2.44 4.82
CA LYS A 42 -9.65 3.79 5.23
C LYS A 42 -8.52 3.76 6.27
N ARG A 43 -8.62 2.90 7.28
CA ARG A 43 -7.58 2.77 8.33
C ARG A 43 -6.26 2.27 7.79
N LEU A 44 -6.30 1.29 6.88
CA LEU A 44 -5.09 0.77 6.22
C LEU A 44 -4.36 1.88 5.46
N HIS A 45 -5.09 2.74 4.73
CA HIS A 45 -4.50 3.89 4.03
C HIS A 45 -4.02 5.02 4.97
N ALA A 46 -4.51 5.06 6.21
CA ALA A 46 -4.01 5.98 7.23
C ALA A 46 -2.70 5.49 7.88
N VAL A 47 -2.32 4.22 7.68
CA VAL A 47 -1.02 3.71 8.13
C VAL A 47 0.08 4.32 7.29
N TYR A 48 1.04 4.95 7.95
CA TYR A 48 2.11 5.61 7.23
C TYR A 48 3.15 4.60 6.72
N GLY A 49 3.02 4.19 5.46
CA GLY A 49 3.84 3.12 4.87
C GLY A 49 5.35 3.34 4.99
N LEU A 50 5.83 4.60 4.99
CA LEU A 50 7.25 4.90 5.21
C LEU A 50 7.74 4.40 6.57
N SER A 51 6.96 4.61 7.63
CA SER A 51 7.28 4.16 9.00
C SER A 51 7.41 2.65 9.16
N ILE A 52 6.88 1.88 8.20
CA ILE A 52 6.88 0.41 8.21
C ILE A 52 7.89 -0.15 7.21
N SER A 53 8.16 0.55 6.11
CA SER A 53 8.87 -0.02 4.96
C SER A 53 10.41 0.09 5.05
N ASN A 54 10.96 0.86 6.00
CA ASN A 54 12.39 0.88 6.27
C ASN A 54 12.67 0.30 7.69
N PRO A 55 13.13 -0.95 7.80
CA PRO A 55 13.41 -1.57 9.09
C PRO A 55 14.65 -0.98 9.79
N ASN A 56 15.53 -0.30 9.03
CA ASN A 56 16.82 0.20 9.52
C ASN A 56 16.98 1.70 9.22
N PRO A 57 16.18 2.60 9.81
CA PRO A 57 16.36 4.04 9.63
C PRO A 57 17.68 4.49 10.25
N THR A 58 18.37 5.44 9.60
CA THR A 58 19.60 6.04 10.15
C THR A 58 19.27 6.93 11.36
N ALA A 59 20.28 7.25 12.18
CA ALA A 59 20.11 8.18 13.30
C ALA A 59 19.63 9.58 12.86
N GLU A 60 19.99 10.01 11.65
CA GLU A 60 19.46 11.24 11.06
C GLU A 60 17.96 11.08 10.77
N MET A 61 17.57 9.99 10.11
CA MET A 61 16.18 9.73 9.74
C MET A 61 15.24 9.69 10.95
N THR A 62 15.68 9.13 12.08
CA THR A 62 14.89 9.06 13.31
C THR A 62 14.66 10.43 13.97
N GLN A 63 15.51 11.42 13.68
CA GLN A 63 15.29 12.81 14.08
C GLN A 63 14.46 13.56 13.03
N ARG A 64 14.91 13.49 11.77
CA ARG A 64 14.30 14.09 10.59
C ARG A 64 14.72 13.29 9.37
N ASN A 65 13.76 12.67 8.69
CA ASN A 65 13.99 12.01 7.42
C ASN A 65 14.45 13.03 6.35
N PRO A 66 15.70 12.98 5.86
CA PRO A 66 16.18 13.93 4.88
C PRO A 66 15.49 13.72 3.53
N SER A 67 15.32 14.79 2.76
CA SER A 67 14.76 14.66 1.42
C SER A 67 15.89 14.52 0.40
N PRO A 68 15.86 13.52 -0.49
CA PRO A 68 16.82 13.44 -1.60
C PRO A 68 16.87 14.70 -2.46
N VAL A 69 15.80 15.50 -2.45
CA VAL A 69 15.66 16.76 -3.17
C VAL A 69 16.59 17.86 -2.64
N GLU A 70 16.94 17.84 -1.35
CA GLU A 70 17.79 18.87 -0.72
C GLU A 70 19.14 18.99 -1.45
N LYS A 71 19.74 17.85 -1.82
CA LYS A 71 21.00 17.81 -2.60
C LYS A 71 20.83 18.30 -4.03
N ILE A 72 19.69 18.03 -4.67
CA ILE A 72 19.44 18.45 -6.06
C ILE A 72 19.28 19.98 -6.13
N LEU A 73 18.63 20.58 -5.13
CA LEU A 73 18.43 22.03 -5.07
C LEU A 73 19.73 22.83 -4.90
N GLN A 74 20.81 22.20 -4.41
CA GLN A 74 22.13 22.83 -4.32
C GLN A 74 22.81 23.00 -5.69
N ARG A 75 22.35 22.29 -6.71
CA ARG A 75 22.89 22.41 -8.07
C ARG A 75 22.54 23.76 -8.68
N THR A 76 23.48 24.35 -9.43
CA THR A 76 23.29 25.62 -10.15
C THR A 76 22.90 25.44 -11.61
N ASP A 77 22.95 24.21 -12.13
CA ASP A 77 22.73 23.85 -13.55
C ASP A 77 21.30 23.37 -13.87
N ILE A 78 20.34 23.58 -12.96
CA ILE A 78 18.94 23.19 -13.16
C ILE A 78 18.08 24.37 -13.64
N SER A 79 17.07 24.09 -14.46
CA SER A 79 16.16 25.12 -14.96
C SER A 79 15.31 25.73 -13.83
N PRO A 80 14.86 26.99 -13.97
CA PRO A 80 13.98 27.62 -12.99
C PRO A 80 12.69 26.84 -12.73
N GLN A 81 12.08 26.27 -13.78
CA GLN A 81 10.85 25.48 -13.65
C GLN A 81 11.09 24.18 -12.88
N TYR A 82 12.22 23.51 -13.13
CA TYR A 82 12.55 22.29 -12.40
C TYR A 82 12.86 22.57 -10.93
N ARG A 83 13.55 23.69 -10.64
CA ARG A 83 13.78 24.15 -9.26
C ARG A 83 12.47 24.38 -8.51
N ALA A 84 11.51 25.10 -9.10
CA ALA A 84 10.21 25.35 -8.48
C ALA A 84 9.46 24.03 -8.17
N ALA A 85 9.49 23.06 -9.09
CA ALA A 85 8.88 21.74 -8.85
C ALA A 85 9.56 20.98 -7.70
N LEU A 86 10.90 21.07 -7.59
CA LEU A 86 11.66 20.47 -6.49
C LEU A 86 11.35 21.13 -5.15
N GLU A 87 11.20 22.45 -5.10
CA GLU A 87 10.82 23.17 -3.88
C GLU A 87 9.43 22.75 -3.38
N VAL A 88 8.45 22.59 -4.27
CA VAL A 88 7.13 22.03 -3.93
C VAL A 88 7.26 20.60 -3.37
N LYS A 89 8.08 19.76 -4.00
CA LYS A 89 8.34 18.39 -3.53
C LYS A 89 9.02 18.37 -2.16
N LEU A 90 9.95 19.30 -1.90
CA LEU A 90 10.62 19.43 -0.61
C LEU A 90 9.65 19.90 0.48
N ALA A 91 8.79 20.87 0.19
CA ALA A 91 7.76 21.33 1.12
C ALA A 91 6.82 20.18 1.52
N PHE A 92 6.35 19.40 0.53
CA PHE A 92 5.53 18.22 0.78
C PHE A 92 6.27 17.20 1.67
N HIS A 93 7.53 16.90 1.35
CA HIS A 93 8.35 15.97 2.14
C HIS A 93 8.52 16.47 3.58
N ASN A 94 8.81 17.75 3.77
CA ASN A 94 9.01 18.33 5.10
C ASN A 94 7.74 18.27 5.95
N GLN A 95 6.58 18.50 5.34
CA GLN A 95 5.30 18.46 6.02
C GLN A 95 4.86 17.04 6.38
N HIS A 96 5.15 16.06 5.54
CA HIS A 96 4.63 14.69 5.70
C HIS A 96 5.73 13.70 6.07
N ASN A 97 6.76 13.57 5.24
CA ASN A 97 7.76 12.50 5.29
C ASN A 97 8.88 12.72 6.31
N ALA A 98 9.12 13.96 6.75
CA ALA A 98 10.20 14.29 7.68
C ALA A 98 10.09 13.56 9.02
N ILE A 99 8.87 13.27 9.48
CA ILE A 99 8.61 12.65 10.79
C ILE A 99 8.48 11.13 10.71
N ALA A 100 8.55 10.54 9.51
CA ALA A 100 8.14 9.14 9.26
C ALA A 100 8.88 8.12 10.14
N PHE A 101 10.11 8.39 10.54
CA PHE A 101 10.94 7.46 11.32
C PHE A 101 11.10 7.87 12.79
N GLN A 102 10.37 8.90 13.24
CA GLN A 102 10.39 9.26 14.65
C GLN A 102 9.80 8.12 15.49
N PRO A 103 10.40 7.75 16.64
CA PRO A 103 9.99 6.57 17.40
C PRO A 103 8.50 6.54 17.75
N GLY A 104 7.92 7.68 18.11
CA GLY A 104 6.48 7.77 18.43
C GLY A 104 5.57 7.55 17.22
N VAL A 105 5.98 8.02 16.03
CA VAL A 105 5.25 7.83 14.77
C VAL A 105 5.30 6.36 14.35
N VAL A 106 6.50 5.75 14.40
CA VAL A 106 6.69 4.33 14.11
C VAL A 106 5.88 3.46 15.07
N ALA A 107 5.97 3.70 16.38
CA ALA A 107 5.24 2.93 17.39
C ALA A 107 3.72 3.01 17.17
N LYS A 108 3.18 4.22 16.92
CA LYS A 108 1.76 4.41 16.62
C LYS A 108 1.33 3.60 15.40
N HIS A 109 2.03 3.74 14.28
CA HIS A 109 1.62 3.07 13.04
C HIS A 109 1.82 1.55 13.08
N ARG A 110 2.81 1.04 13.82
CA ARG A 110 2.92 -0.40 14.11
C ARG A 110 1.73 -0.91 14.93
N ALA A 111 1.30 -0.15 15.95
CA ALA A 111 0.14 -0.50 16.76
C ALA A 111 -1.17 -0.47 15.96
N ASP A 112 -1.40 0.59 15.17
CA ASP A 112 -2.58 0.70 14.29
C ASP A 112 -2.64 -0.46 13.30
N LEU A 113 -1.51 -0.78 12.66
CA LEU A 113 -1.44 -1.86 11.69
C LEU A 113 -1.72 -3.22 12.31
N LYS A 114 -1.18 -3.48 13.50
CA LYS A 114 -1.45 -4.72 14.25
C LYS A 114 -2.94 -4.86 14.57
N ALA A 115 -3.58 -3.79 15.04
CA ALA A 115 -5.01 -3.79 15.32
C ALA A 115 -5.85 -4.05 14.06
N ILE A 116 -5.50 -3.44 12.93
CA ILE A 116 -6.14 -3.70 11.63
C ILE A 116 -6.02 -5.18 11.24
N PHE A 117 -4.81 -5.74 11.32
CA PHE A 117 -4.60 -7.14 10.97
C PHE A 117 -5.33 -8.11 11.90
N GLU A 118 -5.36 -7.85 13.20
CA GLU A 118 -6.11 -8.67 14.16
C GLU A 118 -7.62 -8.67 13.86
N GLU A 119 -8.18 -7.53 13.48
CA GLU A 119 -9.59 -7.40 13.09
C GLU A 119 -9.90 -8.12 11.76
N VAL A 120 -9.00 -8.04 10.78
CA VAL A 120 -9.11 -8.81 9.53
C VAL A 120 -9.11 -10.32 9.82
N VAL A 121 -8.23 -10.79 10.70
CA VAL A 121 -8.19 -12.20 11.11
C VAL A 121 -9.51 -12.61 11.76
N GLU A 122 -10.09 -11.74 12.59
CA GLU A 122 -11.38 -12.01 13.21
C GLU A 122 -12.51 -12.09 12.19
N HIS A 123 -12.53 -11.23 11.19
CA HIS A 123 -13.50 -11.34 10.10
C HIS A 123 -13.35 -12.64 9.29
N ARG A 124 -12.10 -13.09 9.04
CA ARG A 124 -11.85 -14.40 8.41
C ARG A 124 -12.41 -15.55 9.27
N ARG A 125 -12.32 -15.48 10.60
CA ARG A 125 -12.95 -16.49 11.48
C ARG A 125 -14.47 -16.50 11.34
N GLN A 126 -15.07 -15.31 11.41
CA GLN A 126 -16.52 -15.15 11.33
C GLN A 126 -17.11 -15.54 9.98
N SER A 127 -16.35 -15.38 8.89
CA SER A 127 -16.77 -15.82 7.55
C SER A 127 -16.51 -17.31 7.28
N GLY A 128 -15.84 -18.03 8.19
CA GLY A 128 -15.42 -19.41 7.97
C GLY A 128 -14.21 -19.57 7.04
N SER A 129 -13.51 -18.47 6.74
CA SER A 129 -12.33 -18.45 5.85
C SER A 129 -11.00 -18.56 6.60
N TYR A 130 -11.02 -18.60 7.93
CA TYR A 130 -9.82 -18.80 8.74
C TYR A 130 -9.22 -20.17 8.46
N GLU A 131 -7.89 -20.23 8.28
CA GLU A 131 -7.13 -21.41 7.84
C GLU A 131 -7.45 -21.91 6.41
N ASP A 132 -8.46 -21.36 5.74
CA ASP A 132 -8.63 -21.49 4.29
C ASP A 132 -7.93 -20.33 3.57
N TYR A 133 -6.71 -20.61 3.13
CA TYR A 133 -5.83 -19.60 2.52
C TYR A 133 -6.16 -19.30 1.06
N ASP A 134 -6.94 -20.16 0.40
CA ASP A 134 -7.42 -19.94 -0.96
C ASP A 134 -8.63 -19.01 -0.96
N GLU A 135 -9.28 -18.81 0.18
CA GLU A 135 -10.41 -17.90 0.36
C GLU A 135 -10.02 -16.42 0.57
N TRP A 136 -10.91 -15.52 0.16
CA TRP A 136 -10.77 -14.07 0.40
C TRP A 136 -11.14 -13.70 1.84
N THR A 137 -10.89 -12.45 2.26
CA THR A 137 -11.06 -12.02 3.66
C THR A 137 -12.43 -12.37 4.24
N PHE A 138 -13.50 -12.29 3.44
CA PHE A 138 -14.88 -12.52 3.88
C PHE A 138 -15.52 -13.78 3.25
N GLY A 139 -14.71 -14.69 2.70
CA GLY A 139 -15.16 -15.95 2.11
C GLY A 139 -15.67 -15.86 0.67
N SER A 140 -15.92 -17.02 0.07
CA SER A 140 -16.21 -17.18 -1.36
C SER A 140 -17.52 -16.55 -1.78
N ASP A 141 -18.53 -16.58 -0.92
CA ASP A 141 -19.83 -15.94 -1.15
C ASP A 141 -19.71 -14.41 -1.32
N ILE A 142 -18.67 -13.80 -0.74
CA ILE A 142 -18.41 -12.37 -0.85
C ILE A 142 -17.40 -12.09 -1.97
N GLY A 143 -16.38 -12.94 -2.11
CA GLY A 143 -15.31 -12.74 -3.07
C GLY A 143 -14.32 -11.65 -2.65
N PRO A 144 -13.42 -11.23 -3.55
CA PRO A 144 -12.40 -10.23 -3.26
C PRO A 144 -13.01 -8.83 -3.16
N THR A 145 -12.60 -8.09 -2.13
CA THR A 145 -13.02 -6.71 -1.88
C THR A 145 -11.90 -5.71 -2.22
N ILE A 146 -12.22 -4.41 -2.20
CA ILE A 146 -11.18 -3.36 -2.25
C ILE A 146 -10.21 -3.40 -1.07
N LEU A 147 -10.63 -4.00 0.06
CA LEU A 147 -9.72 -4.23 1.17
C LEU A 147 -8.68 -5.28 0.77
N ASP A 148 -9.09 -6.42 0.21
CA ASP A 148 -8.17 -7.50 -0.19
C ASP A 148 -7.09 -7.03 -1.16
N SER A 149 -7.46 -6.18 -2.14
CA SER A 149 -6.52 -5.67 -3.14
C SER A 149 -5.44 -4.74 -2.58
N HIS A 150 -5.65 -4.16 -1.40
CA HIS A 150 -4.64 -3.33 -0.71
C HIS A 150 -4.03 -4.03 0.49
N LEU A 151 -4.76 -4.93 1.13
CA LEU A 151 -4.29 -5.74 2.25
C LEU A 151 -3.18 -6.69 1.81
N LEU A 152 -3.37 -7.40 0.70
CA LEU A 152 -2.38 -8.34 0.18
C LEU A 152 -1.01 -7.71 -0.10
N PRO A 153 -0.88 -6.65 -0.92
CA PRO A 153 0.41 -6.00 -1.14
C PRO A 153 1.01 -5.41 0.15
N PHE A 154 0.17 -4.96 1.10
CA PHE A 154 0.68 -4.41 2.36
C PHE A 154 1.27 -5.51 3.25
N ALA A 155 0.57 -6.65 3.40
CA ALA A 155 1.07 -7.79 4.16
C ALA A 155 2.35 -8.37 3.54
N LEU A 156 2.38 -8.55 2.22
CA LEU A 156 3.59 -8.99 1.51
C LEU A 156 4.75 -8.02 1.71
N ARG A 157 4.51 -6.70 1.60
CA ARG A 157 5.55 -5.70 1.85
C ARG A 157 6.12 -5.79 3.25
N CYS A 158 5.28 -5.94 4.28
CA CYS A 158 5.74 -6.13 5.66
C CYS A 158 6.68 -7.33 5.78
N MET A 159 6.33 -8.44 5.13
CA MET A 159 7.14 -9.67 5.14
C MET A 159 8.45 -9.51 4.35
N GLU A 160 8.41 -8.86 3.19
CA GLU A 160 9.58 -8.61 2.34
C GLU A 160 10.64 -7.74 3.03
N VAL A 161 10.21 -6.78 3.85
CA VAL A 161 11.12 -5.89 4.61
C VAL A 161 11.51 -6.43 5.98
N GLY A 162 11.14 -7.67 6.32
CA GLY A 162 11.49 -8.33 7.59
C GLY A 162 10.69 -7.84 8.81
N ASN A 163 9.49 -7.31 8.60
CA ASN A 163 8.51 -6.96 9.63
C ASN A 163 7.36 -7.98 9.67
N ASP A 164 7.66 -9.25 9.41
CA ASP A 164 6.69 -10.35 9.51
C ASP A 164 6.11 -10.50 10.93
N ASP A 165 6.82 -10.06 11.97
CA ASP A 165 6.32 -9.99 13.35
C ASP A 165 5.04 -9.14 13.52
N LEU A 166 4.84 -8.15 12.63
CA LEU A 166 3.64 -7.32 12.62
C LEU A 166 2.44 -8.04 12.02
N VAL A 167 2.66 -8.99 11.12
CA VAL A 167 1.61 -9.68 10.37
C VAL A 167 1.25 -10.96 11.14
N PRO A 168 0.00 -11.13 11.60
CA PRO A 168 -0.43 -12.38 12.23
C PRO A 168 -0.12 -13.59 11.32
N LEU A 169 0.31 -14.71 11.91
CA LEU A 169 0.71 -15.91 11.17
C LEU A 169 -0.36 -16.38 10.16
N GLU A 170 -1.63 -16.22 10.52
CA GLU A 170 -2.76 -16.48 9.63
C GLU A 170 -2.68 -15.67 8.33
N LEU A 171 -2.48 -14.35 8.43
CA LEU A 171 -2.39 -13.48 7.27
C LEU A 171 -1.08 -13.68 6.50
N GLN A 172 0.02 -14.06 7.16
CA GLN A 172 1.24 -14.42 6.46
C GLN A 172 1.03 -15.62 5.53
N ARG A 173 0.32 -16.65 6.00
CA ARG A 173 0.02 -17.86 5.22
C ARG A 173 -0.94 -17.54 4.08
N TRP A 174 -2.01 -16.81 4.38
CA TRP A 174 -2.94 -16.29 3.38
C TRP A 174 -2.22 -15.49 2.29
N ALA A 175 -1.37 -14.53 2.66
CA ALA A 175 -0.64 -13.68 1.72
C ALA A 175 0.28 -14.52 0.81
N LYS A 176 1.02 -15.50 1.34
CA LYS A 176 1.87 -16.41 0.56
C LYS A 176 1.10 -17.29 -0.42
N VAL A 177 -0.13 -17.67 -0.10
CA VAL A 177 -1.00 -18.40 -1.02
C VAL A 177 -1.53 -17.47 -2.10
N LYS A 178 -2.04 -16.29 -1.72
CA LYS A 178 -2.54 -15.30 -2.68
C LYS A 178 -1.47 -14.73 -3.60
N GLU A 179 -0.23 -14.60 -3.14
CA GLU A 179 0.93 -14.25 -3.97
C GLU A 179 1.12 -15.24 -5.13
N LYS A 180 0.76 -16.51 -4.95
CA LYS A 180 0.86 -17.54 -6.01
C LYS A 180 -0.37 -17.60 -6.90
N SER A 181 -1.41 -16.84 -6.58
CA SER A 181 -2.66 -16.88 -7.34
C SER A 181 -2.48 -16.34 -8.77
N PRO A 182 -3.22 -16.86 -9.76
CA PRO A 182 -3.13 -16.38 -11.14
C PRO A 182 -3.44 -14.89 -11.30
N SER A 183 -4.37 -14.36 -10.50
CA SER A 183 -4.73 -12.93 -10.54
C SER A 183 -3.59 -12.04 -10.06
N TRP A 184 -2.89 -12.42 -9.00
CA TRP A 184 -1.71 -11.70 -8.53
C TRP A 184 -0.56 -11.78 -9.53
N GLN A 185 -0.26 -12.99 -10.02
CA GLN A 185 0.84 -13.20 -10.97
C GLN A 185 0.62 -12.46 -12.29
N LYS A 186 -0.64 -12.31 -12.74
CA LYS A 186 -0.97 -11.51 -13.91
C LYS A 186 -0.58 -10.03 -13.78
N VAL A 187 -0.60 -9.47 -12.56
CA VAL A 187 -0.28 -8.06 -12.32
C VAL A 187 1.19 -7.89 -11.94
N MET A 188 1.71 -8.78 -11.10
CA MET A 188 3.05 -8.63 -10.53
C MET A 188 4.14 -9.28 -11.38
N HIS A 189 3.82 -10.21 -12.28
CA HIS A 189 4.80 -10.91 -13.12
C HIS A 189 5.97 -11.51 -12.30
N GLY A 190 5.66 -12.13 -11.16
CA GLY A 190 6.64 -12.70 -10.24
C GLY A 190 7.52 -11.69 -9.48
N LYS A 191 7.26 -10.38 -9.60
CA LYS A 191 8.04 -9.33 -8.91
C LYS A 191 7.57 -9.15 -7.47
N PRO A 192 8.49 -8.82 -6.54
CA PRO A 192 8.13 -8.43 -5.18
C PRO A 192 7.38 -7.10 -5.17
N THR A 193 6.73 -6.79 -4.05
CA THR A 193 6.06 -5.51 -3.83
C THR A 193 7.04 -4.36 -3.56
N THR A 194 8.30 -4.70 -3.25
CA THR A 194 9.38 -3.74 -2.99
C THR A 194 10.35 -3.68 -4.17
N TYR A 195 10.56 -2.48 -4.71
CA TYR A 195 11.56 -2.28 -5.76
C TYR A 195 12.98 -2.34 -5.18
N HIS A 196 13.85 -3.09 -5.84
CA HIS A 196 15.29 -3.07 -5.61
C HIS A 196 16.02 -2.69 -6.90
N PRO A 197 17.10 -1.87 -6.85
CA PRO A 197 17.86 -1.49 -8.05
C PRO A 197 18.37 -2.67 -8.90
N SER A 198 18.56 -3.85 -8.30
CA SER A 198 18.94 -5.07 -9.04
C SER A 198 17.86 -5.57 -10.02
N MET A 199 16.64 -5.05 -9.94
CA MET A 199 15.56 -5.33 -10.88
C MET A 199 15.69 -4.55 -12.19
N GLY A 200 16.70 -3.68 -12.30
CA GLY A 200 16.91 -2.81 -13.45
C GLY A 200 16.07 -1.53 -13.39
N PRO A 201 16.34 -0.55 -14.28
CA PRO A 201 15.60 0.70 -14.31
C PRO A 201 14.12 0.47 -14.59
N VAL A 202 13.24 1.15 -13.84
CA VAL A 202 11.78 1.08 -14.06
C VAL A 202 11.40 1.43 -15.51
N ALA A 203 12.13 2.37 -16.13
CA ALA A 203 11.92 2.77 -17.53
C ALA A 203 12.16 1.65 -18.55
N GLU A 204 12.92 0.62 -18.18
CA GLU A 204 13.26 -0.52 -19.05
C GLU A 204 12.33 -1.73 -18.80
N MET A 205 11.39 -1.63 -17.86
CA MET A 205 10.42 -2.69 -17.55
C MET A 205 9.24 -2.66 -18.55
N SER A 206 9.49 -3.04 -19.80
CA SER A 206 8.51 -3.04 -20.90
C SER A 206 7.20 -3.78 -20.60
N GLU A 207 7.30 -4.86 -19.81
CA GLU A 207 6.17 -5.69 -19.38
C GLU A 207 5.15 -4.94 -18.51
N MET A 208 5.56 -3.84 -17.84
CA MET A 208 4.66 -3.01 -17.04
C MET A 208 3.83 -2.03 -17.87
N MET A 209 4.12 -1.88 -19.17
CA MET A 209 3.39 -0.98 -20.08
C MET A 209 2.30 -1.68 -20.89
N THR A 210 2.12 -3.00 -20.71
CA THR A 210 1.11 -3.81 -21.38
C THR A 210 0.19 -4.49 -20.35
N LEU A 211 -0.86 -3.79 -19.91
CA LEU A 211 -1.97 -4.35 -19.13
C LEU A 211 -3.21 -4.49 -20.00
#